data_AF-A0A2W6EAX3-F1
#
_entry.id   AF-A0A2W6EAX3-F1
#
_cell.length_a   1.000
_cell.length_b   1.000
_cell.length_c   1.000
_cell.angle_alpha   90.00
_cell.angle_beta   90.00
_cell.angle_gamma   90.00
#
_symmetry.space_group_name_H-M   'P 1'
#
loop_
_entity.id
_entity.type
_entity.pdbx_description
1 polymer ?
#
loop_
_entity_poly.entity_id
_entity_poly.type
_entity_poly.pdbx_seq_one_letter_code
_entity_poly.pdbx_strand_id
1 'polypeptide(L)'
;MEGVFTAEAVIDNGAFGTHTIKFETGRLARLAAGSAVATLDEETVILSATTAGKHPKEGLDFFPLTVDVEERMYAIGRIPGSFFRREGRPSEDAILTCRLIDRPLRPSFVKGLRNEVQVVETILALNPEHLYDVVAINAASLSTMLAGLPFSGPIAGVRVALIKGQWVAFPTHEQLNDATFDMVVAGRMLPDGDVAIMMVEAESTTGTIGMLADSSSGAVAPTEETVPEGLEAAKPFLKLLCEAQQRIADQAAKPTREFPVFADYQPDVYDAVAREISDELARVLTIAGKQERENETDRVKALAVEKLGSSFEGREREISAAFRALTKKLVRERVIRDGVRIDGRGLSDIRQLSAEAHVLPRVHGSALFER
;
A
#
# COMPACT_ATOMS: atom_id res chain seq x y z
N MET A 1 2.71 -19.39 -29.83
CA MET A 1 3.74 -18.36 -29.63
C MET A 1 4.68 -18.89 -28.57
N GLU A 2 5.92 -19.20 -28.93
CA GLU A 2 6.91 -19.74 -28.00
C GLU A 2 7.27 -18.68 -26.95
N GLY A 3 7.32 -19.04 -25.66
CA GLY A 3 7.73 -18.14 -24.58
C GLY A 3 6.67 -17.18 -24.03
N VAL A 4 5.37 -17.41 -24.29
CA VAL A 4 4.26 -16.68 -23.63
C VAL A 4 3.65 -17.57 -22.55
N PHE A 5 3.52 -17.05 -21.34
CA PHE A 5 2.93 -17.76 -20.20
C PHE A 5 1.66 -17.04 -19.75
N THR A 6 0.61 -17.81 -19.46
CA THR A 6 -0.68 -17.28 -19.02
C THR A 6 -1.21 -18.06 -17.82
N ALA A 7 -1.99 -17.39 -16.98
CA ALA A 7 -2.78 -18.00 -15.92
C ALA A 7 -4.02 -17.15 -15.68
N GLU A 8 -5.08 -17.77 -15.20
CA GLU A 8 -6.36 -17.12 -14.96
C GLU A 8 -6.77 -17.29 -13.49
N ALA A 9 -7.45 -16.28 -12.96
CA ALA A 9 -8.19 -16.32 -11.71
C ALA A 9 -9.67 -16.08 -12.03
N VAL A 10 -10.50 -17.08 -11.75
CA VAL A 10 -11.95 -17.00 -11.93
C VAL A 10 -12.58 -16.51 -10.64
N ILE A 11 -13.32 -15.42 -10.73
CA ILE A 11 -13.99 -14.73 -9.63
C ILE A 11 -15.49 -15.02 -9.74
N ASP A 12 -15.99 -15.90 -8.88
CA ASP A 12 -17.41 -16.27 -8.86
C ASP A 12 -18.18 -15.39 -7.86
N ASN A 13 -19.08 -14.55 -8.37
CA ASN A 13 -20.00 -13.73 -7.57
C ASN A 13 -21.42 -14.30 -7.54
N GLY A 14 -21.64 -15.55 -7.94
CA GLY A 14 -22.95 -16.20 -7.95
C GLY A 14 -23.95 -15.45 -8.82
N ALA A 15 -25.01 -14.90 -8.20
CA ALA A 15 -26.07 -14.19 -8.92
C ALA A 15 -25.59 -12.92 -9.64
N PHE A 16 -24.44 -12.36 -9.25
CA PHE A 16 -23.83 -11.18 -9.86
C PHE A 16 -22.87 -11.52 -11.00
N GLY A 17 -22.81 -12.79 -11.42
CA GLY A 17 -22.01 -13.25 -12.54
C GLY A 17 -20.60 -13.71 -12.13
N THR A 18 -19.76 -13.88 -13.13
CA THR A 18 -18.40 -14.38 -12.99
C THR A 18 -17.46 -13.48 -13.77
N HIS A 19 -16.37 -13.04 -13.14
CA HIS A 19 -15.27 -12.33 -13.79
C HIS A 19 -14.05 -13.24 -13.93
N THR A 20 -13.21 -13.00 -14.92
CA THR A 20 -11.92 -13.68 -15.09
C THR A 20 -10.81 -12.65 -15.21
N ILE A 21 -9.84 -12.72 -14.31
CA ILE A 21 -8.58 -11.99 -14.44
C ILE A 21 -7.56 -12.92 -15.09
N LYS A 22 -7.19 -12.61 -16.33
CA LYS A 22 -6.14 -13.29 -17.07
C LYS A 22 -4.83 -12.53 -16.96
N PHE A 23 -3.78 -13.24 -16.57
CA PHE A 23 -2.42 -12.75 -16.53
C PHE A 23 -1.63 -13.30 -17.71
N GLU A 24 -0.75 -12.48 -18.29
CA GLU A 24 0.14 -12.85 -19.40
C GLU A 24 1.54 -12.25 -19.19
N THR A 25 2.58 -13.00 -19.56
CA THR A 25 3.94 -12.46 -19.71
C THR A 25 4.68 -13.07 -20.92
N GLY A 26 5.79 -12.44 -21.32
CA GLY A 26 6.69 -12.90 -22.38
C GLY A 26 6.52 -12.20 -23.73
N ARG A 27 5.33 -11.64 -24.01
CA ARG A 27 5.04 -10.98 -25.30
C ARG A 27 5.51 -9.52 -25.35
N LEU A 28 5.09 -8.71 -24.37
CA LEU A 28 5.26 -7.26 -24.34
C LEU A 28 6.39 -6.80 -23.40
N ALA A 29 6.97 -5.63 -23.70
CA ALA A 29 7.99 -4.95 -22.89
C ALA A 29 9.15 -5.85 -22.42
N ARG A 30 9.65 -6.73 -23.30
CA ARG A 30 10.69 -7.74 -22.99
C ARG A 30 12.02 -7.20 -22.50
N LEU A 31 12.26 -5.89 -22.63
CA LEU A 31 13.47 -5.22 -22.13
C LEU A 31 13.36 -4.77 -20.67
N ALA A 32 12.15 -4.75 -20.09
CA ALA A 32 11.97 -4.45 -18.67
C ALA A 32 12.58 -5.56 -17.79
N ALA A 33 12.83 -5.22 -16.52
CA ALA A 33 13.28 -6.23 -15.57
C ALA A 33 12.20 -7.30 -15.41
N GLY A 34 10.94 -6.90 -15.26
CA GLY A 34 9.78 -7.78 -15.35
C GLY A 34 8.63 -7.06 -16.08
N SER A 35 7.78 -7.84 -16.74
CA SER A 35 6.66 -7.33 -17.54
C SER A 35 5.49 -8.29 -17.42
N ALA A 36 4.29 -7.75 -17.23
CA ALA A 36 3.07 -8.52 -17.13
C ALA A 36 1.91 -7.74 -17.74
N VAL A 37 0.93 -8.46 -18.29
CA VAL A 37 -0.37 -7.92 -18.68
C VAL A 37 -1.41 -8.57 -17.78
N ALA A 38 -2.31 -7.77 -17.23
CA ALA A 38 -3.53 -8.26 -16.61
C ALA A 38 -4.73 -7.85 -17.48
N THR A 39 -5.68 -8.77 -17.65
CA THR A 39 -6.87 -8.56 -18.46
C THR A 39 -8.09 -9.01 -17.69
N LEU A 40 -9.06 -8.11 -17.49
CA LEU A 40 -10.36 -8.42 -16.93
C LEU A 40 -11.35 -8.68 -18.07
N ASP A 41 -11.92 -9.88 -18.08
CA ASP A 41 -12.96 -10.35 -19.01
C ASP A 41 -12.65 -10.18 -20.49
N GLU A 42 -11.37 -10.25 -20.85
CA GLU A 42 -10.88 -10.01 -22.23
C GLU A 42 -11.10 -8.57 -22.76
N GLU A 43 -11.60 -7.64 -21.94
CA GLU A 43 -12.00 -6.30 -22.37
C GLU A 43 -11.17 -5.16 -21.77
N THR A 44 -10.82 -5.24 -20.48
CA THR A 44 -9.96 -4.24 -19.81
C THR A 44 -8.55 -4.77 -19.70
N VAL A 45 -7.57 -4.10 -20.29
CA VAL A 45 -6.19 -4.57 -20.43
C VAL A 45 -5.22 -3.56 -19.84
N ILE A 46 -4.37 -4.03 -18.93
CA ILE A 46 -3.34 -3.22 -18.28
C ILE A 46 -1.99 -3.87 -18.50
N LEU A 47 -1.02 -3.09 -18.98
CA LEU A 47 0.37 -3.48 -19.08
C LEU A 47 1.15 -2.90 -17.90
N SER A 48 1.83 -3.77 -17.16
CA SER A 48 2.77 -3.40 -16.12
C SER A 48 4.20 -3.71 -16.53
N ALA A 49 5.10 -2.73 -16.38
CA ALA A 49 6.53 -2.92 -16.57
C ALA A 49 7.29 -2.46 -15.32
N THR A 50 8.03 -3.40 -14.72
CA THR A 50 8.91 -3.13 -13.59
C THR A 50 10.36 -3.04 -14.05
N THR A 51 11.06 -2.00 -13.60
CA THR A 51 12.50 -1.81 -13.83
C THR A 51 13.24 -1.50 -12.54
N ALA A 52 14.54 -1.75 -12.53
CA ALA A 52 15.40 -1.46 -11.40
C ALA A 52 16.73 -0.86 -11.88
N GLY A 53 17.18 0.19 -11.21
CA GLY A 53 18.47 0.82 -11.45
C GLY A 53 19.61 -0.18 -11.22
N LYS A 54 20.65 -0.10 -12.07
CA LYS A 54 21.84 -0.98 -11.96
C LYS A 54 22.65 -0.73 -10.69
N HIS A 55 22.66 0.52 -10.23
CA HIS A 55 23.40 0.95 -9.05
C HIS A 55 22.43 1.44 -7.98
N PRO A 56 22.72 1.20 -6.69
CA PRO A 56 21.97 1.78 -5.60
C PRO A 56 22.10 3.31 -5.61
N LYS A 57 21.04 4.01 -5.18
CA LYS A 57 21.08 5.45 -4.97
C LYS A 57 21.80 5.75 -3.67
N GLU A 58 22.89 6.49 -3.76
CA GLU A 58 23.64 6.97 -2.61
C GLU A 58 22.89 8.10 -1.90
N GLY A 59 23.11 8.23 -0.59
CA GLY A 59 22.58 9.35 0.20
C GLY A 59 21.10 9.28 0.55
N LEU A 60 20.37 8.24 0.12
CA LEU A 60 18.98 8.01 0.53
C LEU A 60 18.90 7.16 1.81
N ASP A 61 18.09 7.60 2.76
CA ASP A 61 17.75 6.87 3.99
C ASP A 61 16.45 6.06 3.89
N PHE A 62 15.83 6.05 2.71
CA PHE A 62 14.62 5.28 2.40
C PHE A 62 14.75 4.48 1.10
N PHE A 63 13.83 3.55 0.87
CA PHE A 63 13.75 2.75 -0.36
C PHE A 63 13.09 3.55 -1.50
N PRO A 64 13.80 3.86 -2.61
CA PRO A 64 13.27 4.64 -3.72
C PRO A 64 12.40 3.81 -4.67
N LEU A 65 11.17 3.52 -4.25
CA LEU A 65 10.10 3.01 -5.12
C LEU A 65 9.31 4.17 -5.73
N THR A 66 9.06 4.08 -7.05
CA THR A 66 8.18 4.96 -7.80
C THR A 66 7.14 4.11 -8.52
N VAL A 67 5.87 4.52 -8.45
CA VAL A 67 4.76 3.92 -9.18
C VAL A 67 4.11 4.97 -10.04
N ASP A 68 3.96 4.70 -11.33
CA ASP A 68 3.32 5.58 -12.31
C ASP A 68 2.15 4.84 -12.97
N VAL A 69 1.01 5.52 -13.10
CA VAL A 69 -0.17 5.02 -13.80
C VAL A 69 -0.45 5.93 -14.99
N GLU A 70 -0.34 5.35 -16.18
CA GLU A 70 -0.44 6.00 -17.46
C GLU A 70 -1.79 5.67 -18.11
N GLU A 71 -2.78 6.53 -17.87
CA GLU A 71 -4.04 6.48 -18.59
C GLU A 71 -3.82 6.86 -20.06
N ARG A 72 -4.45 6.10 -20.96
CA ARG A 72 -4.44 6.38 -22.39
C ARG A 72 -5.87 6.54 -22.85
N MET A 73 -6.19 7.69 -23.44
CA MET A 73 -7.56 7.97 -23.89
C MET A 73 -7.99 7.04 -25.03
N TYR A 74 -7.02 6.47 -25.76
CA TYR A 74 -7.32 5.42 -26.73
C TYR A 74 -7.90 4.16 -26.10
N ALA A 75 -7.66 3.88 -24.81
CA ALA A 75 -8.19 2.71 -24.12
C ALA A 75 -9.72 2.69 -24.09
N ILE A 76 -10.34 3.87 -24.17
CA ILE A 76 -11.79 4.09 -24.29
C ILE A 76 -12.19 4.61 -25.68
N GLY A 77 -11.31 4.51 -26.68
CA GLY A 77 -11.58 4.93 -28.06
C GLY A 77 -11.72 6.45 -28.25
N ARG A 78 -11.08 7.27 -27.42
CA ARG A 78 -11.18 8.75 -27.48
C ARG A 78 -9.84 9.42 -27.76
N ILE A 79 -9.90 10.55 -28.46
CA ILE A 79 -8.75 11.47 -28.60
C ILE A 79 -8.76 12.43 -27.39
N PRO A 80 -7.61 12.72 -26.74
CA PRO A 80 -7.57 13.63 -25.61
C PRO A 80 -8.15 15.01 -25.93
N GLY A 81 -9.02 15.53 -25.05
CA GLY A 81 -9.66 16.85 -25.21
C GLY A 81 -8.74 18.05 -24.95
N SER A 82 -7.51 17.81 -24.48
CA SER A 82 -6.52 18.85 -24.17
C SER A 82 -6.12 19.65 -25.42
N PHE A 83 -5.59 20.86 -25.24
CA PHE A 83 -5.13 21.73 -26.34
C PHE A 83 -4.15 21.01 -27.27
N PHE A 84 -3.21 20.23 -26.70
CA PHE A 84 -2.20 19.49 -27.45
C PHE A 84 -2.67 18.14 -27.99
N ARG A 85 -3.95 17.75 -27.77
CA ARG A 85 -4.51 16.44 -28.15
C ARG A 85 -3.65 15.25 -27.68
N ARG A 86 -3.08 15.41 -26.50
CA ARG A 86 -2.21 14.44 -25.83
C ARG A 86 -2.52 14.39 -24.34
N GLU A 87 -2.40 13.21 -23.75
CA GLU A 87 -2.42 13.03 -22.31
C GLU A 87 -1.28 13.83 -21.66
N GLY A 88 -1.58 14.40 -20.49
CA GLY A 88 -0.70 15.36 -19.83
C GLY A 88 -0.46 14.97 -18.38
N ARG A 89 -0.89 15.83 -17.46
CA ARG A 89 -0.79 15.55 -16.02
C ARG A 89 -1.66 14.33 -15.67
N PRO A 90 -1.21 13.44 -14.77
CA PRO A 90 -2.02 12.35 -14.26
C PRO A 90 -3.35 12.85 -13.67
N SER A 91 -4.41 12.06 -13.86
CA SER A 91 -5.71 12.26 -13.24
C SER A 91 -5.67 11.96 -11.73
N GLU A 92 -6.75 12.27 -11.03
CA GLU A 92 -6.93 11.86 -9.63
C GLU A 92 -6.91 10.33 -9.50
N ASP A 93 -7.65 9.62 -10.35
CA ASP A 93 -7.71 8.15 -10.37
C ASP A 93 -6.34 7.51 -10.59
N ALA A 94 -5.54 8.07 -11.50
CA ALA A 94 -4.17 7.60 -11.74
C ALA A 94 -3.30 7.75 -10.48
N ILE A 95 -3.37 8.92 -9.81
CA ILE A 95 -2.59 9.19 -8.59
C ILE A 95 -3.07 8.30 -7.42
N LEU A 96 -4.38 8.13 -7.25
CA LEU A 96 -4.94 7.25 -6.23
C LEU A 96 -4.55 5.80 -6.48
N THR A 97 -4.59 5.34 -7.75
CA THR A 97 -4.13 4.01 -8.14
C THR A 97 -2.63 3.82 -7.87
N CYS A 98 -1.78 4.81 -8.16
CA CYS A 98 -0.37 4.77 -7.76
C CYS A 98 -0.22 4.52 -6.25
N ARG A 99 -1.05 5.17 -5.42
CA ARG A 99 -1.03 4.97 -3.96
C ARG A 99 -1.55 3.60 -3.55
N LEU A 100 -2.61 3.09 -4.20
CA LEU A 100 -3.15 1.76 -3.95
C LEU A 100 -2.13 0.65 -4.26
N ILE A 101 -1.30 0.85 -5.27
CA ILE A 101 -0.19 -0.05 -5.63
C ILE A 101 0.99 0.11 -4.66
N ASP A 102 1.44 1.34 -4.42
CA ASP A 102 2.63 1.63 -3.62
C ASP A 102 2.51 1.14 -2.16
N ARG A 103 1.35 1.35 -1.54
CA ARG A 103 1.08 1.02 -0.13
C ARG A 103 1.39 -0.45 0.23
N PRO A 104 0.89 -1.46 -0.50
CA PRO A 104 1.25 -2.86 -0.25
C PRO A 104 2.58 -3.27 -0.89
N LEU A 105 3.00 -2.70 -2.03
CA LEU A 105 4.28 -3.08 -2.68
C LEU A 105 5.50 -2.62 -1.88
N ARG A 106 5.54 -1.35 -1.44
CA ARG A 106 6.68 -0.75 -0.74
C ARG A 106 7.19 -1.54 0.47
N PRO A 107 6.34 -1.98 1.43
CA PRO A 107 6.79 -2.76 2.58
C PRO A 107 7.17 -4.21 2.23
N SER A 108 6.88 -4.66 1.01
CA SER A 108 7.13 -6.04 0.56
C SER A 108 8.52 -6.23 -0.04
N PHE A 109 9.29 -5.16 -0.24
CA PHE A 109 10.71 -5.24 -0.58
C PHE A 109 11.57 -5.47 0.67
N VAL A 110 12.70 -6.15 0.49
CA VAL A 110 13.68 -6.30 1.57
C VAL A 110 14.13 -4.93 2.10
N LYS A 111 14.22 -4.82 3.43
CA LYS A 111 14.73 -3.61 4.07
C LYS A 111 16.17 -3.36 3.66
N GLY A 112 16.51 -2.07 3.52
CA GLY A 112 17.86 -1.67 3.11
C GLY A 112 18.09 -1.68 1.61
N LEU A 113 17.11 -2.08 0.78
CA LEU A 113 17.22 -1.90 -0.66
C LEU A 113 17.33 -0.41 -1.01
N ARG A 114 18.28 -0.05 -1.87
CA ARG A 114 18.54 1.33 -2.31
C ARG A 114 18.58 1.51 -3.83
N ASN A 115 18.40 0.42 -4.59
CA ASN A 115 18.19 0.54 -6.02
C ASN A 115 16.83 1.21 -6.27
N GLU A 116 16.82 2.18 -7.19
CA GLU A 116 15.59 2.76 -7.69
C GLU A 116 14.77 1.68 -8.39
N VAL A 117 13.54 1.49 -7.94
CA VAL A 117 12.58 0.57 -8.56
C VAL A 117 11.44 1.41 -9.10
N GLN A 118 11.12 1.23 -10.37
CA GLN A 118 10.00 1.89 -11.01
C GLN A 118 9.02 0.85 -11.53
N VAL A 119 7.74 1.03 -11.21
CA VAL A 119 6.62 0.23 -11.71
C VAL A 119 5.73 1.16 -12.51
N VAL A 120 5.56 0.87 -13.81
CA VAL A 120 4.72 1.67 -14.70
C VAL A 120 3.55 0.83 -15.18
N GLU A 121 2.35 1.26 -14.82
CA GLU A 121 1.09 0.72 -15.32
C GLU A 121 0.62 1.54 -16.51
N THR A 122 0.22 0.91 -17.60
CA THR A 122 -0.39 1.58 -18.75
C THR A 122 -1.74 0.93 -19.04
N ILE A 123 -2.80 1.74 -19.00
CA ILE A 123 -4.16 1.28 -19.30
C ILE A 123 -4.30 1.23 -20.82
N LEU A 124 -4.30 0.03 -21.40
CA LEU A 124 -4.29 -0.19 -22.86
C LEU A 124 -5.70 -0.30 -23.46
N ALA A 125 -6.62 -0.92 -22.72
CA ALA A 125 -8.03 -1.03 -23.07
C ALA A 125 -8.87 -0.96 -21.80
N LEU A 126 -10.05 -0.36 -21.87
CA LEU A 126 -10.94 -0.22 -20.73
C LEU A 126 -12.39 -0.34 -21.19
N ASN A 127 -13.07 -1.39 -20.74
CA ASN A 127 -14.53 -1.41 -20.77
C ASN A 127 -15.03 -0.27 -19.85
N PRO A 128 -15.92 0.62 -20.31
CA PRO A 128 -16.45 1.73 -19.51
C PRO A 128 -17.19 1.31 -18.24
N GLU A 129 -17.61 0.05 -18.11
CA GLU A 129 -18.24 -0.49 -16.90
C GLU A 129 -17.23 -1.04 -15.88
N HIS A 130 -15.95 -1.18 -16.24
CA HIS A 130 -14.92 -1.74 -15.37
C HIS A 130 -14.10 -0.65 -14.66
N LEU A 131 -13.72 -0.95 -13.41
CA LEU A 131 -12.72 -0.18 -12.66
C LEU A 131 -11.34 -0.81 -12.88
N TYR A 132 -10.39 -0.02 -13.37
CA TYR A 132 -9.06 -0.54 -13.74
C TYR A 132 -8.09 -0.66 -12.56
N ASP A 133 -8.31 0.10 -11.49
CA ASP A 133 -7.38 0.28 -10.37
C ASP A 133 -6.93 -1.04 -9.73
N VAL A 134 -7.88 -1.92 -9.39
CA VAL A 134 -7.58 -3.22 -8.77
C VAL A 134 -6.97 -4.21 -9.75
N VAL A 135 -7.26 -4.09 -11.05
CA VAL A 135 -6.56 -4.87 -12.09
C VAL A 135 -5.09 -4.43 -12.16
N ALA A 136 -4.83 -3.12 -12.02
CA ALA A 136 -3.48 -2.55 -12.04
C ALA A 136 -2.64 -3.01 -10.84
N ILE A 137 -3.23 -3.15 -9.64
CA ILE A 137 -2.55 -3.72 -8.46
C ILE A 137 -2.00 -5.11 -8.77
N ASN A 138 -2.80 -5.97 -9.39
CA ASN A 138 -2.38 -7.33 -9.70
C ASN A 138 -1.33 -7.38 -10.83
N ALA A 139 -1.45 -6.50 -11.83
CA ALA A 139 -0.45 -6.37 -12.89
C ALA A 139 0.92 -5.90 -12.34
N ALA A 140 0.92 -4.89 -11.48
CA ALA A 140 2.09 -4.36 -10.78
C ALA A 140 2.81 -5.42 -9.96
N SER A 141 2.05 -6.21 -9.18
CA SER A 141 2.59 -7.31 -8.40
C SER A 141 3.28 -8.34 -9.29
N LEU A 142 2.60 -8.82 -10.33
CA LEU A 142 3.16 -9.86 -11.20
C LEU A 142 4.40 -9.37 -11.95
N SER A 143 4.39 -8.16 -12.52
CA SER A 143 5.57 -7.62 -13.21
C SER A 143 6.75 -7.46 -12.25
N THR A 144 6.49 -7.10 -10.98
CA THR A 144 7.51 -7.00 -9.92
C THR A 144 8.07 -8.37 -9.55
N MET A 145 7.23 -9.38 -9.40
CA MET A 145 7.67 -10.77 -9.15
C MET A 145 8.58 -11.29 -10.27
N LEU A 146 8.25 -10.97 -11.52
CA LEU A 146 9.02 -11.41 -12.69
C LEU A 146 10.36 -10.66 -12.84
N ALA A 147 10.58 -9.58 -12.08
CA ALA A 147 11.74 -8.71 -12.20
C ALA A 147 13.04 -9.24 -11.54
N GLY A 148 12.95 -10.37 -10.84
CA GLY A 148 14.08 -10.92 -10.07
C GLY A 148 14.56 -9.97 -8.97
N LEU A 149 13.61 -9.25 -8.34
CA LEU A 149 13.85 -8.34 -7.22
C LEU A 149 13.65 -9.08 -5.87
N PRO A 150 14.30 -8.64 -4.78
CA PRO A 150 14.09 -9.19 -3.45
C PRO A 150 12.76 -8.68 -2.88
N PHE A 151 11.67 -9.25 -3.39
CA PHE A 151 10.29 -8.87 -3.16
C PHE A 151 9.47 -10.05 -2.64
N SER A 152 8.65 -9.82 -1.61
CA SER A 152 7.83 -10.83 -0.93
C SER A 152 6.39 -10.86 -1.46
N GLY A 153 6.26 -11.02 -2.78
CA GLY A 153 4.98 -11.27 -3.46
C GLY A 153 4.62 -12.76 -3.55
N PRO A 154 3.49 -13.10 -4.20
CA PRO A 154 2.55 -12.20 -4.87
C PRO A 154 1.76 -11.32 -3.91
N ILE A 155 1.41 -10.13 -4.37
CA ILE A 155 0.40 -9.27 -3.75
C ILE A 155 -0.83 -9.30 -4.66
N ALA A 156 -1.97 -9.64 -4.08
CA ALA A 156 -3.25 -9.53 -4.77
C ALA A 156 -3.97 -8.26 -4.32
N GLY A 157 -4.74 -7.66 -5.22
CA GLY A 157 -5.67 -6.57 -4.94
C GLY A 157 -7.06 -6.92 -5.45
N VAL A 158 -8.09 -6.67 -4.65
CA VAL A 158 -9.50 -6.89 -5.03
C VAL A 158 -10.35 -5.74 -4.51
N ARG A 159 -11.34 -5.32 -5.30
CA ARG A 159 -12.44 -4.49 -4.83
C ARG A 159 -13.59 -5.42 -4.45
N VAL A 160 -14.10 -5.29 -3.23
CA VAL A 160 -15.35 -5.92 -2.79
C VAL A 160 -16.35 -4.84 -2.43
N ALA A 161 -17.58 -4.96 -2.93
CA ALA A 161 -18.66 -4.03 -2.62
C ALA A 161 -19.83 -4.76 -1.96
N LEU A 162 -20.43 -4.13 -0.94
CA LEU A 162 -21.60 -4.67 -0.24
C LEU A 162 -22.87 -4.31 -1.01
N ILE A 163 -23.35 -5.26 -1.82
CA ILE A 163 -24.52 -5.11 -2.69
C ILE A 163 -25.60 -6.09 -2.24
N LYS A 164 -26.74 -5.58 -1.77
CA LYS A 164 -27.90 -6.37 -1.32
C LYS A 164 -27.53 -7.50 -0.33
N GLY A 165 -26.58 -7.22 0.57
CA GLY A 165 -26.09 -8.16 1.58
C GLY A 165 -24.99 -9.13 1.12
N GLN A 166 -24.54 -9.05 -0.14
CA GLN A 166 -23.42 -9.86 -0.66
C GLN A 166 -22.19 -8.99 -0.92
N TRP A 167 -21.00 -9.50 -0.59
CA TRP A 167 -19.72 -8.91 -0.98
C TRP A 167 -19.34 -9.36 -2.39
N VAL A 168 -19.58 -8.50 -3.38
CA VAL A 168 -19.31 -8.76 -4.80
C VAL A 168 -17.90 -8.30 -5.14
N ALA A 169 -17.07 -9.20 -5.69
CA ALA A 169 -15.70 -8.92 -6.09
C ALA A 169 -15.61 -8.41 -7.53
N PHE A 170 -14.73 -7.43 -7.77
CA PHE A 170 -14.62 -6.71 -9.05
C PHE A 170 -15.96 -6.18 -9.57
N PRO A 171 -16.75 -5.46 -8.75
CA PRO A 171 -18.04 -4.95 -9.18
C PRO A 171 -17.87 -3.97 -10.36
N THR A 172 -18.86 -3.94 -11.24
CA THR A 172 -18.94 -2.93 -12.31
C THR A 172 -19.43 -1.59 -11.78
N HIS A 173 -19.24 -0.51 -12.57
CA HIS A 173 -19.86 0.79 -12.28
C HIS A 173 -21.38 0.68 -12.13
N GLU A 174 -22.06 -0.08 -12.99
CA GLU A 174 -23.49 -0.35 -12.86
C GLU A 174 -23.84 -1.00 -11.51
N GLN A 175 -23.11 -2.03 -11.09
CA GLN A 175 -23.34 -2.75 -9.85
C GLN A 175 -23.08 -1.87 -8.60
N LEU A 176 -22.10 -0.96 -8.66
CA LEU A 176 -21.80 -0.04 -7.57
C LEU A 176 -22.94 0.95 -7.26
N ASN A 177 -23.87 1.18 -8.19
CA ASN A 177 -25.05 1.99 -7.91
C ASN A 177 -25.94 1.38 -6.80
N ASP A 178 -25.90 0.05 -6.64
CA ASP A 178 -26.61 -0.70 -5.61
C ASP A 178 -25.72 -1.03 -4.39
N ALA A 179 -24.49 -0.51 -4.33
CA ALA A 179 -23.55 -0.80 -3.24
C ALA A 179 -23.73 0.17 -2.07
N THR A 180 -23.71 -0.36 -0.85
CA THR A 180 -23.72 0.43 0.40
C THR A 180 -22.32 0.69 0.94
N PHE A 181 -21.34 -0.08 0.48
CA PHE A 181 -19.94 0.05 0.85
C PHE A 181 -19.06 -0.42 -0.30
N ASP A 182 -18.00 0.32 -0.61
CA ASP A 182 -16.97 -0.03 -1.58
C ASP A 182 -15.64 -0.15 -0.84
N MET A 183 -14.96 -1.28 -0.98
CA MET A 183 -13.71 -1.56 -0.28
C MET A 183 -12.69 -2.24 -1.19
N VAL A 184 -11.55 -1.57 -1.38
CA VAL A 184 -10.35 -2.15 -1.97
C VAL A 184 -9.50 -2.76 -0.86
N VAL A 185 -9.16 -4.04 -1.03
CA VAL A 185 -8.29 -4.81 -0.13
C VAL A 185 -7.11 -5.34 -0.92
N ALA A 186 -5.91 -5.22 -0.36
CA ALA A 186 -4.73 -5.92 -0.88
C ALA A 186 -4.04 -6.73 0.21
N GLY A 187 -3.50 -7.89 -0.18
CA GLY A 187 -2.86 -8.83 0.72
C GLY A 187 -1.99 -9.85 0.01
N ARG A 188 -1.36 -10.72 0.79
CA ARG A 188 -0.51 -11.80 0.29
C ARG A 188 -0.83 -13.12 0.98
N MET A 189 -0.45 -14.23 0.38
CA MET A 189 -0.50 -15.53 1.04
C MET A 189 0.66 -15.68 2.04
N LEU A 190 0.35 -16.30 3.17
CA LEU A 190 1.32 -16.78 4.15
C LEU A 190 1.74 -18.22 3.82
N PRO A 191 2.88 -18.70 4.37
CA PRO A 191 3.35 -20.07 4.14
C PRO A 191 2.38 -21.17 4.59
N ASP A 192 1.47 -20.88 5.52
CA ASP A 192 0.42 -21.78 6.01
C ASP A 192 -0.85 -21.79 5.13
N GLY A 193 -0.88 -20.96 4.08
CA GLY A 193 -1.98 -20.87 3.12
C GLY A 193 -3.10 -19.89 3.50
N ASP A 194 -2.94 -19.15 4.60
CA ASP A 194 -3.82 -18.03 4.99
C ASP A 194 -3.46 -16.74 4.23
N VAL A 195 -4.37 -15.75 4.26
CA VAL A 195 -4.20 -14.46 3.60
C VAL A 195 -3.95 -13.37 4.64
N ALA A 196 -2.77 -12.76 4.56
CA ALA A 196 -2.43 -11.57 5.32
C ALA A 196 -2.86 -10.30 4.57
N ILE A 197 -3.88 -9.61 5.09
CA ILE A 197 -4.29 -8.29 4.61
C ILE A 197 -3.20 -7.27 4.95
N MET A 198 -2.82 -6.46 3.96
CA MET A 198 -1.73 -5.49 4.06
C MET A 198 -2.22 -4.05 3.86
N MET A 199 -3.29 -3.86 3.09
CA MET A 199 -3.81 -2.55 2.73
C MET A 199 -5.33 -2.62 2.59
N VAL A 200 -6.02 -1.60 3.10
CA VAL A 200 -7.46 -1.40 2.95
C VAL A 200 -7.69 0.07 2.60
N GLU A 201 -8.51 0.33 1.59
CA GLU A 201 -9.08 1.63 1.27
C GLU A 201 -10.58 1.42 1.06
N ALA A 202 -11.43 2.12 1.81
CA ALA A 202 -12.86 1.84 1.80
C ALA A 202 -13.70 3.09 2.08
N GLU A 203 -14.92 3.08 1.56
CA GLU A 203 -15.89 4.17 1.71
C GLU A 203 -17.34 3.66 1.65
N SER A 204 -18.26 4.40 2.28
CA SER A 204 -19.68 4.27 1.96
C SER A 204 -19.97 4.99 0.64
N THR A 205 -21.00 4.55 -0.08
CA THR A 205 -21.37 5.18 -1.36
C THR A 205 -22.37 6.33 -1.17
N THR A 206 -22.52 7.17 -2.19
CA THR A 206 -23.52 8.25 -2.23
C THR A 206 -24.97 7.74 -2.17
N GLY A 207 -25.23 6.51 -2.62
CA GLY A 207 -26.55 5.87 -2.58
C GLY A 207 -26.93 5.29 -1.23
N THR A 208 -25.96 5.06 -0.33
CA THR A 208 -26.14 4.32 0.93
C THR A 208 -27.35 4.77 1.74
N ILE A 209 -27.47 6.06 2.06
CA ILE A 209 -28.56 6.58 2.90
C ILE A 209 -29.92 6.40 2.21
N GLY A 210 -29.99 6.67 0.90
CA GLY A 210 -31.22 6.51 0.13
C GLY A 210 -31.69 5.07 0.10
N MET A 211 -30.77 4.13 -0.16
CA MET A 211 -31.08 2.71 -0.17
C MET A 211 -31.50 2.19 1.21
N LEU A 212 -30.83 2.62 2.29
CA LEU A 212 -31.20 2.22 3.65
C LEU A 212 -32.57 2.76 4.09
N ALA A 213 -33.00 3.90 3.54
CA ALA A 213 -34.32 4.45 3.80
C ALA A 213 -35.44 3.72 3.02
N ASP A 214 -35.10 3.06 1.92
CA ASP A 214 -36.04 2.24 1.13
C ASP A 214 -36.02 0.78 1.59
N SER A 215 -37.05 0.38 2.35
CA SER A 215 -37.21 -1.00 2.82
C SER A 215 -37.27 -2.06 1.70
N SER A 216 -37.53 -1.67 0.46
CA SER A 216 -37.58 -2.58 -0.69
C SER A 216 -36.23 -2.78 -1.39
N SER A 217 -35.20 -1.99 -1.05
CA SER A 217 -33.88 -2.04 -1.68
C SER A 217 -33.09 -3.32 -1.35
N GLY A 218 -33.35 -3.92 -0.18
CA GLY A 218 -32.55 -5.03 0.36
C GLY A 218 -31.15 -4.61 0.83
N ALA A 219 -30.90 -3.31 0.97
CA ALA A 219 -29.62 -2.77 1.41
C ALA A 219 -29.31 -3.07 2.88
N VAL A 220 -28.02 -3.27 3.18
CA VAL A 220 -27.50 -3.54 4.52
C VAL A 220 -26.58 -2.38 4.93
N ALA A 221 -26.70 -1.92 6.17
CA ALA A 221 -25.90 -0.78 6.63
C ALA A 221 -24.44 -1.19 6.87
N PRO A 222 -23.45 -0.40 6.42
CA PRO A 222 -22.03 -0.65 6.68
C PRO A 222 -21.68 -0.25 8.12
N THR A 223 -21.76 -1.21 9.03
CA THR A 223 -21.43 -1.08 10.45
C THR A 223 -20.09 -1.72 10.79
N GLU A 224 -19.62 -1.54 12.02
CA GLU A 224 -18.44 -2.22 12.56
C GLU A 224 -18.56 -3.76 12.60
N GLU A 225 -19.77 -4.31 12.44
CA GLU A 225 -19.99 -5.76 12.30
C GLU A 225 -19.82 -6.21 10.84
N THR A 226 -20.38 -5.45 9.89
CA THR A 226 -20.37 -5.83 8.47
C THR A 226 -19.03 -5.56 7.77
N VAL A 227 -18.31 -4.49 8.16
CA VAL A 227 -17.04 -4.15 7.50
C VAL A 227 -15.97 -5.25 7.68
N PRO A 228 -15.77 -5.83 8.87
CA PRO A 228 -14.90 -7.00 9.04
C PRO A 228 -15.32 -8.22 8.21
N GLU A 229 -16.62 -8.46 8.02
CA GLU A 229 -17.10 -9.53 7.15
C GLU A 229 -16.64 -9.33 5.71
N GLY A 230 -16.60 -8.08 5.23
CA GLY A 230 -16.06 -7.76 3.90
C GLY A 230 -14.57 -8.03 3.77
N LEU A 231 -13.79 -7.81 4.84
CA LEU A 231 -12.37 -8.16 4.86
C LEU A 231 -12.17 -9.67 4.78
N GLU A 232 -12.98 -10.46 5.49
CA GLU A 232 -12.95 -11.92 5.40
C GLU A 232 -13.43 -12.42 4.03
N ALA A 233 -14.48 -11.81 3.47
CA ALA A 233 -15.00 -12.14 2.13
C ALA A 233 -13.98 -11.82 1.01
N ALA A 234 -13.07 -10.87 1.22
CA ALA A 234 -12.01 -10.56 0.26
C ALA A 234 -10.92 -11.65 0.20
N LYS A 235 -10.66 -12.38 1.29
CA LYS A 235 -9.54 -13.32 1.38
C LYS A 235 -9.56 -14.44 0.33
N PRO A 236 -10.69 -15.13 0.05
CA PRO A 236 -10.72 -16.14 -1.00
C PRO A 236 -10.32 -15.61 -2.38
N PHE A 237 -10.77 -14.41 -2.74
CA PHE A 237 -10.41 -13.78 -4.02
C PHE A 237 -8.93 -13.39 -4.06
N LEU A 238 -8.40 -12.81 -2.98
CA LEU A 238 -6.97 -12.52 -2.86
C LEU A 238 -6.11 -13.78 -3.03
N LYS A 239 -6.54 -14.90 -2.43
CA LYS A 239 -5.87 -16.19 -2.58
C LYS A 239 -5.85 -16.66 -4.04
N LEU A 240 -7.01 -16.65 -4.71
CA LEU A 240 -7.11 -17.05 -6.12
C LEU A 240 -6.20 -16.21 -7.04
N LEU A 241 -6.16 -14.90 -6.81
CA LEU A 241 -5.29 -13.97 -7.54
C LEU A 241 -3.81 -14.23 -7.27
N CYS A 242 -3.41 -14.43 -6.01
CA CYS A 242 -2.05 -14.79 -5.64
C CYS A 242 -1.62 -16.12 -6.31
N GLU A 243 -2.47 -17.15 -6.25
CA GLU A 243 -2.18 -18.44 -6.87
C GLU A 243 -2.03 -18.34 -8.39
N ALA A 244 -2.85 -17.53 -9.07
CA ALA A 244 -2.73 -17.28 -10.50
C ALA A 244 -1.41 -16.59 -10.87
N GLN A 245 -1.01 -15.57 -10.10
CA GLN A 245 0.28 -14.90 -10.27
C GLN A 245 1.45 -15.87 -10.02
N GLN A 246 1.38 -16.69 -8.96
CA GLN A 246 2.41 -17.65 -8.62
C GLN A 246 2.60 -18.70 -9.73
N ARG A 247 1.51 -19.21 -10.33
CA ARG A 247 1.57 -20.14 -11.47
C ARG A 247 2.40 -19.61 -12.64
N ILE A 248 2.36 -18.30 -12.90
CA ILE A 248 3.19 -17.66 -13.94
C ILE A 248 4.62 -17.50 -13.43
N ALA A 249 4.79 -16.99 -12.21
CA ALA A 249 6.11 -16.76 -11.63
C ALA A 249 6.95 -18.05 -11.59
N ASP A 250 6.36 -19.20 -11.24
CA ASP A 250 7.03 -20.50 -11.20
C ASP A 250 7.63 -20.92 -12.56
N GLN A 251 7.08 -20.40 -13.66
CA GLN A 251 7.50 -20.74 -15.02
C GLN A 251 8.38 -19.67 -15.66
N ALA A 252 8.17 -18.40 -15.31
CA ALA A 252 8.69 -17.26 -16.07
C ALA A 252 9.49 -16.25 -15.22
N ALA A 253 9.47 -16.35 -13.89
CA ALA A 253 10.20 -15.40 -13.05
C ALA A 253 11.71 -15.53 -13.25
N LYS A 254 12.36 -14.39 -13.39
CA LYS A 254 13.82 -14.33 -13.40
C LYS A 254 14.35 -14.73 -12.02
N PRO A 255 15.51 -15.40 -11.95
CA PRO A 255 16.15 -15.67 -10.65
C PRO A 255 16.37 -14.36 -9.91
N THR A 256 16.12 -14.36 -8.60
CA THR A 256 16.37 -13.20 -7.75
C THR A 256 17.83 -12.81 -7.87
N ARG A 257 18.07 -11.58 -8.33
CA ARG A 257 19.42 -11.04 -8.44
C ARG A 257 19.92 -10.63 -7.07
N GLU A 258 21.22 -10.71 -6.86
CA GLU A 258 21.85 -10.14 -5.68
C GLU A 258 21.85 -8.62 -5.78
N PHE A 259 21.16 -7.97 -4.86
CA PHE A 259 21.18 -6.52 -4.68
C PHE A 259 21.92 -6.18 -3.38
N PRO A 260 22.77 -5.15 -3.38
CA PRO A 260 23.36 -4.67 -2.14
C PRO A 260 22.23 -4.14 -1.23
N VAL A 261 22.20 -4.64 -0.01
CA VAL A 261 21.31 -4.15 1.06
C VAL A 261 22.11 -3.35 2.06
N PHE A 262 21.56 -2.22 2.46
CA PHE A 262 22.19 -1.27 3.37
C PHE A 262 21.43 -1.29 4.68
N ALA A 263 22.03 -1.92 5.69
CA ALA A 263 21.51 -1.83 7.06
C ALA A 263 21.66 -0.38 7.57
N ASP A 264 20.65 0.08 8.31
CA ASP A 264 20.69 1.43 8.88
C ASP A 264 21.74 1.54 10.02
N TYR A 265 22.09 0.41 10.64
CA TYR A 265 23.12 0.24 11.66
C TYR A 265 23.53 -1.23 11.76
N GLN A 266 24.74 -1.49 12.22
CA GLN A 266 25.19 -2.84 12.58
C GLN A 266 24.86 -3.19 14.04
N PRO A 267 24.81 -4.49 14.41
CA PRO A 267 24.46 -4.94 15.76
C PRO A 267 25.36 -4.37 16.86
N ASP A 268 26.65 -4.24 16.61
CA ASP A 268 27.63 -3.71 17.57
C ASP A 268 27.31 -2.26 18.00
N VAL A 269 26.88 -1.43 17.06
CA VAL A 269 26.43 -0.05 17.34
C VAL A 269 25.12 -0.06 18.13
N TYR A 270 24.17 -0.91 17.76
CA TYR A 270 22.91 -1.03 18.49
C TYR A 270 23.14 -1.45 19.94
N ASP A 271 23.94 -2.49 20.16
CA ASP A 271 24.23 -3.00 21.50
C ASP A 271 24.97 -1.97 22.35
N ALA A 272 25.88 -1.20 21.75
CA ALA A 272 26.55 -0.10 22.44
C ALA A 272 25.58 1.03 22.82
N VAL A 273 24.72 1.47 21.91
CA VAL A 273 23.69 2.48 22.19
C VAL A 273 22.71 1.99 23.26
N ALA A 274 22.24 0.75 23.15
CA ALA A 274 21.33 0.16 24.12
C ALA A 274 21.94 0.09 25.52
N ARG A 275 23.19 -0.36 25.64
CA ARG A 275 23.90 -0.43 26.92
C ARG A 275 24.09 0.95 27.57
N GLU A 276 24.47 1.96 26.80
CA GLU A 276 24.86 3.26 27.36
C GLU A 276 23.67 4.19 27.64
N ILE A 277 22.56 4.03 26.92
CA ILE A 277 21.52 5.06 26.81
C ILE A 277 20.12 4.55 27.18
N SER A 278 19.88 3.23 27.22
CA SER A 278 18.53 2.68 27.42
C SER A 278 17.83 3.21 28.67
N ASP A 279 18.49 3.24 29.82
CA ASP A 279 17.88 3.67 31.08
C ASP A 279 17.48 5.14 31.07
N GLU A 280 18.35 6.00 30.53
CA GLU A 280 18.10 7.43 30.46
C GLU A 280 17.00 7.73 29.44
N LEU A 281 17.07 7.10 28.26
CA LEU A 281 16.05 7.24 27.23
C LEU A 281 14.69 6.73 27.73
N ALA A 282 14.63 5.61 28.45
CA ALA A 282 13.38 5.11 29.03
C ALA A 282 12.75 6.12 29.99
N ARG A 283 13.54 6.81 30.81
CA ARG A 283 13.06 7.89 31.70
C ARG A 283 12.55 9.08 30.90
N VAL A 284 13.32 9.56 29.92
CA VAL A 284 12.91 10.68 29.04
C VAL A 284 11.60 10.37 28.31
N LEU A 285 11.42 9.13 27.85
CA LEU A 285 10.21 8.71 27.17
C LEU A 285 8.97 8.67 28.08
N THR A 286 9.10 8.88 29.41
CA THR A 286 7.97 9.07 30.31
C THR A 286 7.44 10.50 30.37
N ILE A 287 8.19 11.48 29.86
CA ILE A 287 7.81 12.89 29.85
C ILE A 287 6.62 13.08 28.89
N ALA A 288 5.49 13.54 29.42
CA ALA A 288 4.27 13.73 28.63
C ALA A 288 4.34 14.96 27.71
N GLY A 289 4.90 16.07 28.20
CA GLY A 289 5.03 17.32 27.48
C GLY A 289 5.87 17.18 26.22
N LYS A 290 5.31 17.53 25.05
CA LYS A 290 5.97 17.34 23.74
C LYS A 290 7.32 18.05 23.67
N GLN A 291 7.34 19.36 23.94
CA GLN A 291 8.56 20.17 23.82
C GLN A 291 9.64 19.74 24.80
N GLU A 292 9.25 19.47 26.05
CA GLU A 292 10.17 18.99 27.09
C GLU A 292 10.76 17.62 26.72
N ARG A 293 9.91 16.68 26.28
CA ARG A 293 10.35 15.36 25.81
C ARG A 293 11.27 15.46 24.60
N GLU A 294 10.97 16.31 23.63
CA GLU A 294 11.81 16.51 22.45
C GLU A 294 13.18 17.05 22.84
N ASN A 295 13.23 18.10 23.66
CA ASN A 295 14.49 18.67 24.15
C ASN A 295 15.34 17.65 24.90
N GLU A 296 14.73 16.88 25.81
CA GLU A 296 15.44 15.84 26.55
C GLU A 296 15.86 14.67 25.65
N THR A 297 15.05 14.29 24.66
CA THR A 297 15.41 13.25 23.69
C THR A 297 16.60 13.68 22.85
N ASP A 298 16.64 14.94 22.42
CA ASP A 298 17.78 15.51 21.68
C ASP A 298 19.04 15.59 22.54
N ARG A 299 18.90 15.97 23.82
CA ARG A 299 20.01 15.94 24.79
C ARG A 299 20.58 14.52 24.93
N VAL A 300 19.72 13.53 25.13
CA VAL A 300 20.14 12.13 25.27
C VAL A 300 20.74 11.58 23.97
N LYS A 301 20.23 12.00 22.82
CA LYS A 301 20.82 11.65 21.52
C LYS A 301 22.22 12.25 21.36
N ALA A 302 22.40 13.52 21.74
CA ALA A 302 23.72 14.16 21.72
C ALA A 302 24.70 13.43 22.66
N LEU A 303 24.24 13.05 23.86
CA LEU A 303 25.03 12.26 24.80
C LEU A 303 25.42 10.89 24.23
N ALA A 304 24.52 10.23 23.49
CA ALA A 304 24.83 8.97 22.82
C ALA A 304 25.97 9.14 21.80
N VAL A 305 25.93 10.21 21.00
CA VAL A 305 26.99 10.53 20.03
C VAL A 305 28.29 10.91 20.74
N GLU A 306 28.24 11.66 21.82
CA GLU A 306 29.41 12.04 22.61
C GLU A 306 30.13 10.83 23.20
N LYS A 307 29.39 9.92 23.86
CA LYS A 307 29.95 8.73 24.50
C LYS A 307 30.52 7.71 23.51
N LEU A 308 29.86 7.56 22.37
CA LEU A 308 30.12 6.47 21.43
C LEU A 308 30.89 6.90 20.19
N GLY A 309 30.94 8.21 19.88
CA GLY A 309 31.52 8.73 18.64
C GLY A 309 32.96 8.31 18.42
N SER A 310 33.81 8.37 19.46
CA SER A 310 35.21 7.93 19.37
C SER A 310 35.37 6.41 19.18
N SER A 311 34.39 5.62 19.65
CA SER A 311 34.40 4.16 19.47
C SER A 311 33.88 3.73 18.10
N PHE A 312 33.21 4.64 17.39
CA PHE A 312 32.52 4.38 16.12
C PHE A 312 32.74 5.53 15.12
N GLU A 313 33.99 6.00 15.00
CA GLU A 313 34.36 7.09 14.08
C GLU A 313 33.89 6.80 12.65
N GLY A 314 33.20 7.76 12.02
CA GLY A 314 32.65 7.63 10.66
C GLY A 314 31.32 6.84 10.59
N ARG A 315 30.79 6.39 11.73
CA ARG A 315 29.52 5.62 11.83
C ARG A 315 28.45 6.38 12.64
N GLU A 316 28.52 7.70 12.69
CA GLU A 316 27.62 8.55 13.47
C GLU A 316 26.16 8.42 13.00
N ARG A 317 25.96 8.12 11.71
CA ARG A 317 24.63 7.82 11.14
C ARG A 317 24.04 6.53 11.71
N GLU A 318 24.88 5.51 11.95
CA GLU A 318 24.44 4.26 12.56
C GLU A 318 24.02 4.48 14.01
N ILE A 319 24.75 5.31 14.77
CA ILE A 319 24.38 5.68 16.15
C ILE A 319 22.98 6.32 16.17
N SER A 320 22.74 7.27 15.25
CA SER A 320 21.44 7.93 15.13
C SER A 320 20.31 6.96 14.75
N ALA A 321 20.57 6.00 13.85
CA ALA A 321 19.59 5.00 13.44
C ALA A 321 19.31 3.97 14.55
N ALA A 322 20.35 3.50 15.24
CA ALA A 322 20.24 2.62 16.40
C ALA A 322 19.47 3.29 17.54
N PHE A 323 19.73 4.57 17.81
CA PHE A 323 18.97 5.36 18.78
C PHE A 323 17.48 5.38 18.44
N ARG A 324 17.11 5.67 17.18
CA ARG A 324 15.71 5.63 16.73
C ARG A 324 15.07 4.24 16.90
N ALA A 325 15.82 3.18 16.59
CA ALA A 325 15.36 1.81 16.76
C ALA A 325 15.13 1.46 18.25
N LEU A 326 16.03 1.89 19.13
CA LEU A 326 15.89 1.74 20.58
C LEU A 326 14.68 2.53 21.10
N THR A 327 14.50 3.79 20.69
CA THR A 327 13.31 4.58 21.01
C THR A 327 12.03 3.85 20.61
N LYS A 328 11.98 3.31 19.38
CA LYS A 328 10.83 2.53 18.91
C LYS A 328 10.56 1.30 19.78
N LYS A 329 11.61 0.58 20.19
CA LYS A 329 11.49 -0.59 21.08
C LYS A 329 10.92 -0.18 22.44
N LEU A 330 11.51 0.81 23.10
CA LEU A 330 11.12 1.25 24.44
C LEU A 330 9.69 1.82 24.48
N VAL A 331 9.30 2.59 23.46
CA VAL A 331 7.91 3.10 23.35
C VAL A 331 6.91 1.94 23.21
N ARG A 332 7.21 0.93 22.38
CA ARG A 332 6.32 -0.23 22.22
C ARG A 332 6.22 -1.05 23.50
N GLU A 333 7.34 -1.30 24.17
CA GLU A 333 7.38 -2.01 25.44
C GLU A 333 6.55 -1.29 26.51
N ARG A 334 6.69 0.03 26.61
CA ARG A 334 5.90 0.87 27.54
C ARG A 334 4.40 0.80 27.25
N VAL A 335 4.00 0.89 25.98
CA VAL A 335 2.58 0.79 25.60
C VAL A 335 1.99 -0.56 26.02
N ILE A 336 2.73 -1.66 25.83
CA ILE A 336 2.26 -3.01 26.17
C ILE A 336 2.25 -3.24 27.69
N ARG A 337 3.33 -2.89 28.39
CA ARG A 337 3.52 -3.16 29.80
C ARG A 337 2.69 -2.23 30.69
N ASP A 338 2.71 -0.94 30.37
CA ASP A 338 2.18 0.10 31.25
C ASP A 338 0.82 0.64 30.77
N GLY A 339 0.42 0.33 29.52
CA GLY A 339 -0.83 0.85 28.93
C GLY A 339 -0.80 2.36 28.62
N VAL A 340 0.38 2.97 28.63
CA VAL A 340 0.58 4.41 28.48
C VAL A 340 1.36 4.72 27.20
N ARG A 341 0.88 5.72 26.46
CA ARG A 341 1.49 6.21 25.21
C ARG A 341 2.58 7.24 25.49
N ILE A 342 3.37 7.53 24.47
CA ILE A 342 4.51 8.46 24.56
C ILE A 342 4.12 9.86 25.08
N ASP A 343 2.91 10.33 24.76
CA ASP A 343 2.37 11.61 25.19
C ASP A 343 1.58 11.57 26.51
N GLY A 344 1.68 10.46 27.25
CA GLY A 344 1.05 10.30 28.57
C GLY A 344 -0.40 9.84 28.54
N ARG A 345 -1.02 9.73 27.37
CA ARG A 345 -2.39 9.25 27.20
C ARG A 345 -2.52 7.74 27.40
N GLY A 346 -3.69 7.30 27.84
CA GLY A 346 -4.13 5.92 27.77
C GLY A 346 -4.43 5.46 26.34
N LEU A 347 -4.70 4.15 26.19
CA LEU A 347 -4.89 3.50 24.89
C LEU A 347 -6.12 4.03 24.13
N SER A 348 -7.19 4.40 24.85
CA SER A 348 -8.45 4.91 24.29
C SER A 348 -8.57 6.44 24.29
N ASP A 349 -7.61 7.15 24.88
CA ASP A 349 -7.75 8.60 25.08
C ASP A 349 -7.58 9.37 23.77
N ILE A 350 -8.54 10.24 23.48
CA ILE A 350 -8.48 11.21 22.38
C ILE A 350 -7.69 12.43 22.85
N ARG A 351 -6.96 13.08 21.94
CA ARG A 351 -6.32 14.38 22.22
C ARG A 351 -7.39 15.44 22.49
N GLN A 352 -6.97 16.58 23.04
CA GLN A 352 -7.86 17.71 23.20
C GLN A 352 -8.50 18.10 21.87
N LEU A 353 -9.83 18.26 21.89
CA LEU A 353 -10.62 18.64 20.73
C LEU A 353 -10.97 20.13 20.83
N SER A 354 -10.85 20.83 19.70
CA SER A 354 -11.40 22.17 19.52
C SER A 354 -12.13 22.22 18.18
N ALA A 355 -13.32 22.82 18.18
CA ALA A 355 -14.14 22.98 16.98
C ALA A 355 -14.77 24.38 17.00
N GLU A 356 -14.54 25.14 15.93
CA GLU A 356 -15.06 26.49 15.74
C GLU A 356 -15.63 26.63 14.34
N ALA A 357 -16.77 27.31 14.21
CA ALA A 357 -17.36 27.69 12.92
C ALA A 357 -17.23 29.21 12.71
N HIS A 358 -17.31 29.66 11.46
CA HIS A 358 -17.22 31.07 11.07
C HIS A 358 -15.87 31.75 11.34
N VAL A 359 -14.77 31.01 11.25
CA VAL A 359 -13.40 31.50 11.50
C VAL A 359 -12.85 32.48 10.46
N LEU A 360 -13.42 32.52 9.26
CA LEU A 360 -13.01 33.42 8.18
C LEU A 360 -14.12 34.39 7.76
N PRO A 361 -13.81 35.68 7.52
CA PRO A 361 -14.75 36.60 6.91
C PRO A 361 -14.99 36.26 5.42
N ARG A 362 -16.17 36.67 4.90
CA ARG A 362 -16.60 36.63 3.48
C ARG A 362 -16.91 35.26 2.84
N VAL A 363 -16.25 34.18 3.25
CA VAL A 363 -16.48 32.85 2.65
C VAL A 363 -17.91 32.35 2.96
N HIS A 364 -18.46 31.46 2.12
CA HIS A 364 -19.82 30.93 2.33
C HIS A 364 -19.96 30.20 3.68
N GLY A 365 -18.92 29.49 4.10
CA GLY A 365 -18.81 28.83 5.39
C GLY A 365 -17.36 28.49 5.69
N SER A 366 -16.97 28.52 6.96
CA SER A 366 -15.64 28.12 7.41
C SER A 366 -15.73 27.42 8.75
N ALA A 367 -14.80 26.49 8.99
CA ALA A 367 -14.62 25.84 10.28
C ALA A 367 -13.13 25.60 10.55
N LEU A 368 -12.76 25.59 11.83
CA LEU A 368 -11.46 25.17 12.33
C LEU A 368 -11.68 23.99 13.27
N PHE A 369 -11.04 22.86 12.97
CA PHE A 369 -11.06 21.66 13.80
C PHE A 369 -9.63 21.29 14.19
N GLU A 370 -9.38 21.17 15.49
CA GLU A 370 -8.09 20.73 16.04
C GLU A 370 -8.27 19.45 16.84
N ARG A 371 -7.37 18.48 16.58
CA ARG A 371 -7.29 17.20 17.30
C ARG A 371 -5.88 16.69 17.39
#